data_AF-A0A1C5ZPD8-F1
#
_entry.id   AF-A0A1C5ZPD8-F1
#
_cell.length_a   1.000
_cell.length_b   1.000
_cell.length_c   1.000
_cell.angle_alpha   90.00
_cell.angle_beta   90.00
_cell.angle_gamma   90.00
#
_symmetry.space_group_name_H-M   'P 1'
#
loop_
_entity.id
_entity.type
_entity.pdbx_description
1 polymer ?
#
loop_
_entity_poly.entity_id
_entity_poly.type
_entity_poly.pdbx_seq_one_letter_code
_entity_poly.pdbx_strand_id
1 'polypeptide(L)' 'MQDIKNEEYVTCPRCEKEVYKDAITCLFCNLGIMAWLEGEINENGEPVKKSSKQKFY' A
#
# COMPACT_ATOMS: atom_id res chain seq x y z
N MET A 1 -4.02 -28.40 -12.58
CA MET A 1 -4.48 -27.45 -11.55
C MET A 1 -4.05 -26.08 -12.03
N GLN A 2 -4.96 -25.10 -12.02
CA GLN A 2 -4.64 -23.76 -12.51
C GLN A 2 -3.93 -23.02 -11.40
N ASP A 3 -2.60 -23.06 -11.42
CA ASP A 3 -1.73 -22.19 -10.63
C ASP A 3 -1.80 -20.76 -11.21
N ILE A 4 -3.00 -20.17 -11.19
CA ILE A 4 -3.20 -18.77 -11.52
C ILE A 4 -2.61 -18.00 -10.35
N LYS A 5 -1.40 -17.52 -10.60
CA LYS A 5 -0.58 -16.71 -9.71
C LYS A 5 -1.46 -15.66 -9.04
N ASN A 6 -1.38 -15.59 -7.72
CA ASN A 6 -1.92 -14.52 -6.87
C ASN A 6 -1.25 -13.16 -7.16
N GLU A 7 -1.06 -12.78 -8.42
CA GLU A 7 -0.46 -11.51 -8.84
C GLU A 7 -1.43 -10.34 -8.60
N GLU A 8 -2.71 -10.64 -8.37
CA GLU A 8 -3.78 -9.67 -8.10
C GLU A 8 -3.95 -9.35 -6.61
N TYR A 9 -3.20 -10.01 -5.71
CA TYR A 9 -3.32 -9.79 -4.27
C TYR A 9 -2.01 -9.27 -3.69
N VAL A 10 -2.14 -8.32 -2.75
CA VAL A 10 -1.04 -7.76 -1.96
C VAL A 10 -1.34 -7.95 -0.48
N THR A 11 -0.31 -8.22 0.30
CA THR A 11 -0.45 -8.34 1.75
C THR A 11 -0.43 -6.95 2.38
N CYS A 12 -1.47 -6.61 3.13
CA CYS A 12 -1.52 -5.39 3.91
C CYS A 12 -0.39 -5.41 4.97
N PRO A 13 0.50 -4.39 5.01
CA PRO A 13 1.60 -4.34 5.98
C PRO A 13 1.13 -4.18 7.43
N ARG A 14 -0.09 -3.68 7.65
CA ARG A 14 -0.61 -3.34 8.98
C ARG A 14 -1.33 -4.50 9.66
N CYS A 15 -2.04 -5.31 8.89
CA CYS A 15 -2.89 -6.38 9.42
C CYS A 15 -2.62 -7.74 8.77
N GLU A 16 -1.61 -7.82 7.89
CA GLU A 16 -1.15 -9.04 7.22
C GLU A 16 -2.25 -9.78 6.45
N LYS A 17 -3.32 -9.07 6.10
CA LYS A 17 -4.43 -9.59 5.30
C LYS A 17 -4.15 -9.39 3.83
N GLU A 18 -4.46 -10.40 3.04
CA GLU A 18 -4.45 -10.32 1.58
C GLU A 18 -5.60 -9.43 1.12
N VAL A 19 -5.26 -8.42 0.33
CA VAL A 19 -6.21 -7.48 -0.29
C VAL A 19 -5.90 -7.38 -1.77
N TYR A 20 -6.87 -6.97 -2.57
CA TYR A 20 -6.64 -6.76 -4.00
C TYR A 20 -5.56 -5.70 -4.22
N LYS A 21 -4.69 -5.91 -5.21
CA LYS A 21 -3.63 -4.98 -5.61
C LYS A 21 -4.18 -3.62 -6.03
N ASP A 22 -5.34 -3.61 -6.67
CA ASP A 22 -6.06 -2.40 -7.07
C ASP A 22 -6.93 -1.81 -5.95
N ALA A 23 -6.88 -2.36 -4.73
CA ALA A 23 -7.61 -1.80 -3.61
C ALA A 23 -7.02 -0.44 -3.21
N ILE A 24 -7.84 0.60 -3.25
CA ILE A 24 -7.47 1.94 -2.77
C ILE A 24 -7.09 1.88 -1.28
N THR A 25 -7.85 1.11 -0.50
CA THR A 25 -7.67 0.93 0.95
C THR A 25 -7.89 -0.52 1.37
N CYS A 26 -7.16 -0.98 2.39
CA CYS A 26 -7.39 -2.25 3.05
C CYS A 26 -8.74 -2.22 3.79
N LEU A 27 -9.64 -3.15 3.46
CA LEU A 27 -10.98 -3.23 4.06
C LEU A 27 -10.98 -3.58 5.57
N PHE A 28 -9.87 -4.08 6.10
CA PHE A 28 -9.79 -4.53 7.50
C PHE A 28 -9.29 -3.45 8.45
N CYS A 29 -8.28 -2.69 8.04
CA CYS A 29 -7.61 -1.67 8.87
C CYS A 29 -7.70 -0.26 8.30
N ASN A 30 -8.39 -0.09 7.17
CA ASN A 30 -8.55 1.16 6.43
C ASN A 30 -7.22 1.83 6.04
N LEU A 31 -6.14 1.05 5.91
CA LEU A 31 -4.85 1.52 5.40
C LEU A 31 -4.94 1.82 3.90
N GLY A 32 -4.47 2.97 3.43
CA GLY A 32 -4.38 3.29 2.01
C GLY A 32 -3.33 2.43 1.30
N ILE A 33 -3.71 1.30 0.69
CA ILE A 33 -2.78 0.36 0.06
C ILE A 33 -2.11 1.00 -1.15
N MET A 34 -2.84 1.77 -1.95
CA MET A 34 -2.26 2.52 -3.07
C MET A 34 -1.21 3.53 -2.60
N ALA A 35 -1.51 4.28 -1.53
CA ALA A 35 -0.58 5.24 -0.95
C ALA A 35 0.62 4.55 -0.29
N TRP A 36 0.45 3.33 0.26
CA TRP A 36 1.55 2.53 0.79
C TRP A 36 2.46 2.02 -0.32
N LEU A 37 1.90 1.49 -1.42
CA LEU A 37 2.64 1.04 -2.60
C LEU A 37 3.42 2.19 -3.26
N GLU A 38 2.85 3.40 -3.28
CA GLU A 38 3.50 4.63 -3.76
C GLU A 38 4.53 5.20 -2.75
N GLY A 39 4.64 4.61 -1.56
CA GLY A 39 5.52 5.06 -0.49
C GLY A 39 5.17 6.47 0.01
N GLU A 40 3.89 6.83 0.00
CA GLU A 40 3.37 8.09 0.55
C GLU A 40 2.98 7.98 2.02
N ILE A 41 2.63 6.78 2.49
CA ILE A 41 2.31 6.51 3.89
C ILE A 41 3.23 5.42 4.47
N ASN A 42 3.36 5.39 5.79
CA ASN A 42 4.04 4.32 6.53
C ASN A 42 3.08 3.15 6.85
N GLU A 43 3.60 2.12 7.53
CA GLU A 43 2.84 0.91 7.91
C GLU A 43 1.67 1.21 8.87
N ASN A 44 1.74 2.34 9.56
CA ASN A 44 0.69 2.84 10.45
C ASN A 44 -0.40 3.62 9.69
N GLY A 45 -0.21 3.88 8.40
CA GLY A 45 -1.09 4.70 7.57
C GLY A 45 -0.88 6.19 7.73
N GLU A 46 0.21 6.61 8.36
CA GLU A 46 0.56 8.01 8.48
C GLU A 46 1.35 8.46 7.25
N PRO A 47 1.10 9.66 6.71
CA PRO A 47 1.88 10.19 5.61
C PRO A 47 3.36 10.25 6.01
N VAL A 48 4.21 9.54 5.27
CA VAL A 48 5.64 9.81 5.33
C VAL A 48 5.82 11.19 4.74
N LYS A 49 6.09 12.19 5.61
CA LYS A 49 6.48 13.53 5.18
C LYS A 49 7.70 13.34 4.28
N LYS A 50 7.47 13.29 2.96
CA LYS A 50 8.52 13.45 1.97
C LYS A 50 9.04 14.86 2.28
N SER A 51 10.13 14.94 3.03
CA SER A 51 10.87 16.18 3.18
C SER A 51 11.26 16.53 1.75
N SER A 52 10.47 17.40 1.13
CA SER A 52 10.70 17.89 -0.20
C SER A 52 12.11 18.45 -0.20
N LYS A 53 13.09 17.64 -0.62
CA LYS A 53 14.25 18.17 -1.31
C LYS A 53 13.69 18.66 -2.63
N GLN A 54 13.08 19.84 -2.52
CA GLN A 54 12.83 20.79 -3.55
C GLN A 54 14.17 20.95 -4.28
N LYS A 55 14.39 20.13 -5.30
CA LYS A 55 15.36 20.46 -6.34
C LYS A 55 14.69 21.56 -7.14
N PHE A 56 14.85 22.78 -6.63
CA PHE A 56 14.74 23.99 -7.41
C PHE A 56 15.81 23.86 -8.50
N TYR A 57 15.39 23.75 -9.76
CA TYR A 57 16.27 23.91 -10.91
C TYR A 57 16.22 25.37 -11.33
#